data_AF-A0A1Y6EK12-F1
#
_entry.id   AF-A0A1Y6EK12-F1
#
_cell.length_a   1.000
_cell.length_b   1.000
_cell.length_c   1.000
_cell.angle_alpha   90.00
_cell.angle_beta   90.00
_cell.angle_gamma   90.00
#
_symmetry.space_group_name_H-M   'P 1'
#
loop_
_entity.id
_entity.type
_entity.pdbx_description
1 polymer ?
#
loop_
_entity_poly.entity_id
_entity_poly.type
_entity_poly.pdbx_seq_one_letter_code
_entity_poly.pdbx_strand_id
1 'polypeptide(L)'
;MDFLTVSQQAAIAAYPWIGKGYKIVADGAGTIAMRDRMNLIDMQGIIVIGEGEMDEAPMLYINEELGTGMGPAVDIAVAPVEGTTLMSKGQENSLAVIAVAERGSLLHAPDMYMKKIAVGPKAKGRIDIELSLTENMKAVASALGKDINDLTVMIQDRPRHEGLMNEVMAAGARLKLFSDVDITGAIGTAIDEIDVDILVGTGGAQEGVIAATALKCLNSHNCFICHFPYCS
;
A
#
# COMPACT_ATOMS: atom_id res chain seq x y z
N MET A 1 13.07 -5.23 17.60
CA MET A 1 12.14 -4.08 17.54
C MET A 1 10.75 -4.63 17.34
N ASP A 2 9.80 -4.25 18.20
CA ASP A 2 8.42 -4.78 18.15
C ASP A 2 7.47 -3.76 17.50
N PHE A 3 7.55 -3.66 16.17
CA PHE A 3 6.62 -2.86 15.37
C PHE A 3 5.24 -3.53 15.21
N LEU A 4 5.11 -4.81 15.56
CA LEU A 4 3.82 -5.49 15.57
C LEU A 4 2.89 -4.87 16.61
N THR A 5 3.40 -4.61 17.81
CA THR A 5 2.61 -3.92 18.84
C THR A 5 2.17 -2.52 18.39
N VAL A 6 2.95 -1.82 17.57
CA VAL A 6 2.60 -0.49 17.06
C VAL A 6 1.32 -0.53 16.21
N SER A 7 1.27 -1.40 15.20
CA SER A 7 0.06 -1.54 14.35
C SER A 7 -1.12 -2.13 15.10
N GLN A 8 -0.89 -3.07 16.02
CA GLN A 8 -1.95 -3.63 16.88
C GLN A 8 -2.62 -2.55 17.72
N GLN A 9 -1.86 -1.65 18.33
CA GLN A 9 -2.40 -0.61 19.21
C GLN A 9 -3.16 0.44 18.41
N ALA A 10 -2.69 0.80 17.20
CA ALA A 10 -3.44 1.65 16.28
C ALA A 10 -4.79 1.02 15.88
N ALA A 11 -4.79 -0.27 15.50
CA ALA A 11 -6.02 -0.99 15.17
C ALA A 11 -6.99 -1.09 16.35
N ILE A 12 -6.51 -1.38 17.56
CA ILE A 12 -7.31 -1.41 18.79
C ILE A 12 -7.90 -0.03 19.10
N ALA A 13 -7.15 1.05 18.89
CA ALA A 13 -7.62 2.41 19.11
C ALA A 13 -8.70 2.84 18.10
N ALA A 14 -8.60 2.37 16.85
CA ALA A 14 -9.58 2.62 15.80
C ALA A 14 -10.86 1.75 15.94
N TYR A 15 -10.74 0.55 16.53
CA TYR A 15 -11.82 -0.44 16.66
C TYR A 15 -13.17 0.10 17.16
N PRO A 16 -13.24 0.97 18.20
CA PRO A 16 -14.51 1.49 18.69
C PRO A 16 -15.31 2.31 17.67
N TRP A 17 -14.70 2.73 16.56
CA TRP A 17 -15.28 3.61 15.56
C TRP A 17 -15.80 2.91 14.31
N ILE A 18 -15.55 1.60 14.19
CA ILE A 18 -16.00 0.79 13.06
C ILE A 18 -17.53 0.95 12.90
N GLY A 19 -17.95 1.35 11.69
CA GLY A 19 -19.38 1.51 11.34
C GLY A 19 -20.08 2.73 11.94
N LYS A 20 -19.36 3.65 12.59
CA LYS A 20 -19.97 4.83 13.25
C LYS A 20 -19.91 6.12 12.43
N GLY A 21 -19.35 6.09 11.23
CA GLY A 21 -19.22 7.28 10.36
C GLY A 21 -18.13 8.28 10.78
N TYR A 22 -17.42 8.05 11.88
CA TYR A 22 -16.42 8.98 12.43
C TYR A 22 -15.00 8.71 11.92
N LYS A 23 -14.78 8.89 10.60
CA LYS A 23 -13.50 8.60 9.96
C LYS A 23 -12.31 9.35 10.59
N ILE A 24 -12.44 10.66 10.81
CA ILE A 24 -11.36 11.52 11.33
C ILE A 24 -11.01 11.16 12.77
N VAL A 25 -12.02 10.83 13.58
CA VAL A 25 -11.82 10.49 15.00
C VAL A 25 -11.10 9.15 15.13
N ALA A 26 -11.47 8.19 14.31
CA ALA A 26 -10.82 6.87 14.30
C ALA A 26 -9.38 6.94 13.84
N ASP A 27 -9.13 7.71 12.78
CA ASP A 27 -7.79 7.95 12.23
C ASP A 27 -6.90 8.60 13.29
N GLY A 28 -7.36 9.72 13.88
CA GLY A 28 -6.64 10.38 14.97
C GLY A 28 -6.39 9.48 16.19
N ALA A 29 -7.34 8.60 16.54
CA ALA A 29 -7.13 7.63 17.62
C ALA A 29 -6.01 6.61 17.27
N GLY A 30 -5.99 6.13 16.02
CA GLY A 30 -4.93 5.29 15.49
C GLY A 30 -3.57 6.02 15.50
N THR A 31 -3.53 7.26 15.01
CA THR A 31 -2.34 8.12 14.93
C THR A 31 -1.71 8.32 16.29
N ILE A 32 -2.50 8.69 17.32
CA ILE A 32 -2.02 8.84 18.70
C ILE A 32 -1.43 7.53 19.22
N ALA A 33 -2.19 6.43 19.13
CA ALA A 33 -1.74 5.15 19.66
C ALA A 33 -0.47 4.63 18.98
N MET A 34 -0.36 4.83 17.66
CA MET A 34 0.81 4.46 16.89
C MET A 34 2.04 5.26 17.34
N ARG A 35 1.90 6.59 17.39
CA ARG A 35 2.94 7.52 17.82
C ARG A 35 3.46 7.22 19.23
N ASP A 36 2.54 7.05 20.18
CA ASP A 36 2.89 6.75 21.57
C ASP A 36 3.68 5.45 21.70
N ARG A 37 3.33 4.42 20.92
CA ARG A 37 4.08 3.16 20.93
C ARG A 37 5.42 3.27 20.25
N MET A 38 5.53 4.00 19.15
CA MET A 38 6.82 4.23 18.49
C MET A 38 7.82 4.94 19.40
N ASN A 39 7.37 5.89 20.22
CA ASN A 39 8.22 6.61 21.18
C ASN A 39 8.79 5.75 22.32
N LEU A 40 8.35 4.49 22.46
CA LEU A 40 8.89 3.53 23.42
C LEU A 40 9.95 2.59 22.81
N ILE A 41 10.18 2.65 21.50
CA ILE A 41 11.11 1.77 20.79
C ILE A 41 12.50 2.41 20.78
N ASP A 42 13.53 1.60 21.08
CA ASP A 42 14.93 1.97 20.87
C ASP A 42 15.26 2.05 19.38
N MET A 43 14.96 3.20 18.80
CA MET A 43 15.33 3.62 17.46
C MET A 43 15.56 5.14 17.37
N GLN A 44 16.25 5.54 16.30
CA GLN A 44 16.29 6.92 15.80
C GLN A 44 15.40 6.96 14.54
N GLY A 45 14.09 6.99 14.74
CA GLY A 45 13.10 6.92 13.66
C GLY A 45 12.80 8.29 13.06
N ILE A 46 12.61 8.35 11.75
CA ILE A 46 12.04 9.52 11.07
C ILE A 46 10.84 9.08 10.23
N ILE A 47 9.73 9.82 10.34
CA ILE A 47 8.59 9.66 9.45
C ILE A 47 8.94 10.20 8.06
N VAL A 48 8.93 9.34 7.06
CA VAL A 48 9.12 9.73 5.64
C VAL A 48 7.81 9.72 4.86
N ILE A 49 6.81 8.97 5.35
CA ILE A 49 5.44 8.92 4.86
C ILE A 49 4.54 8.85 6.10
N GLY A 50 3.61 9.78 6.22
CA GLY A 50 2.69 9.86 7.35
C GLY A 50 1.46 10.70 7.02
N GLU A 51 0.88 11.32 8.03
CA GLU A 51 -0.43 11.98 7.96
C GLU A 51 -0.45 13.28 7.13
N GLY A 52 0.72 13.81 6.80
CA GLY A 52 0.87 15.04 6.01
C GLY A 52 2.15 15.81 6.34
N GLU A 53 2.24 17.03 5.82
CA GLU A 53 3.29 17.98 6.17
C GLU A 53 3.09 18.54 7.60
N MET A 54 4.14 19.11 8.20
CA MET A 54 4.11 19.58 9.60
C MET A 54 3.05 20.67 9.88
N ASP A 55 2.71 21.47 8.88
CA ASP A 55 1.68 22.50 8.96
C ASP A 55 0.25 21.95 8.82
N GLU A 56 0.11 20.74 8.28
CA GLU A 56 -1.18 20.08 8.00
C GLU A 56 -1.50 18.99 9.02
N ALA A 57 -0.48 18.33 9.58
CA ALA A 57 -0.61 17.20 10.49
C ALA A 57 0.06 17.48 11.85
N PRO A 58 -0.68 17.41 12.98
CA PRO A 58 -0.13 17.69 14.31
C PRO A 58 0.78 16.56 14.86
N MET A 59 0.70 15.37 14.27
CA MET A 59 1.39 14.15 14.67
C MET A 59 1.62 13.28 13.44
N LEU A 60 2.67 12.46 13.47
CA LEU A 60 3.12 11.62 12.36
C LEU A 60 3.30 12.40 11.06
N TYR A 61 3.76 13.66 11.16
CA TYR A 61 4.05 14.50 10.01
C TYR A 61 5.39 14.11 9.38
N ILE A 62 5.58 14.44 8.11
CA ILE A 62 6.82 14.16 7.39
C ILE A 62 8.00 14.87 8.08
N ASN A 63 9.07 14.13 8.33
CA ASN A 63 10.24 14.49 9.12
C ASN A 63 10.05 14.50 10.66
N GLU A 64 8.93 14.02 11.21
CA GLU A 64 8.83 13.83 12.65
C GLU A 64 9.86 12.78 13.13
N GLU A 65 10.64 13.13 14.15
CA GLU A 65 11.56 12.21 14.83
C GLU A 65 10.83 11.45 15.94
N LEU A 66 10.98 10.12 15.97
CA LEU A 66 10.32 9.22 16.90
C LEU A 66 11.28 8.16 17.46
N GLY A 67 10.89 7.59 18.60
CA GLY A 67 11.69 6.60 19.34
C GLY A 67 12.47 7.22 20.49
N THR A 68 13.22 6.40 21.21
CA THR A 68 14.01 6.86 22.37
C THR A 68 15.27 7.65 21.98
N GLY A 69 15.61 7.70 20.69
CA GLY A 69 16.85 8.29 20.18
C GLY A 69 18.07 7.36 20.34
N MET A 70 17.89 6.17 20.92
CA MET A 70 18.91 5.14 21.01
C MET A 70 18.70 4.09 19.92
N GLY A 71 19.72 3.33 19.54
CA GLY A 71 19.58 2.25 18.55
C GLY A 71 19.68 2.73 17.09
N PRO A 72 19.22 1.92 16.12
CA PRO A 72 19.48 2.17 14.70
C PRO A 72 18.65 3.34 14.15
N ALA A 73 19.22 4.02 13.15
CA ALA A 73 18.53 5.03 12.36
C ALA A 73 17.64 4.36 11.30
N VAL A 74 16.35 4.67 11.32
CA VAL A 74 15.36 4.07 10.44
C VAL A 74 14.46 5.13 9.80
N ASP A 75 13.95 4.79 8.61
CA ASP A 75 12.83 5.48 7.98
C ASP A 75 11.54 4.73 8.29
N ILE A 76 10.47 5.48 8.51
CA ILE A 76 9.17 4.95 8.89
C ILE A 76 8.11 5.51 7.92
N ALA A 77 7.33 4.61 7.34
CA ALA A 77 6.12 4.91 6.61
C ALA A 77 4.92 4.35 7.37
N VAL A 78 3.90 5.18 7.59
CA VAL A 78 2.71 4.82 8.37
C VAL A 78 1.43 5.12 7.62
N ALA A 79 0.42 4.28 7.87
CA ALA A 79 -0.99 4.56 7.59
C ALA A 79 -1.79 4.06 8.81
N PRO A 80 -2.02 4.93 9.82
CA PRO A 80 -2.63 4.54 11.09
C PRO A 80 -4.00 3.88 10.92
N VAL A 81 -4.83 4.41 10.03
CA VAL A 81 -6.06 3.76 9.56
C VAL A 81 -6.16 3.86 8.04
N GLU A 82 -5.58 2.90 7.35
CA GLU A 82 -5.76 2.75 5.92
C GLU A 82 -7.19 2.30 5.60
N GLY A 83 -7.84 2.99 4.66
CA GLY A 83 -9.26 2.78 4.36
C GLY A 83 -10.19 3.36 5.41
N THR A 84 -9.93 4.57 5.91
CA THR A 84 -10.81 5.29 6.88
C THR A 84 -12.28 5.30 6.47
N THR A 85 -12.57 5.41 5.15
CA THR A 85 -13.94 5.33 4.62
C THR A 85 -14.56 3.95 4.85
N LEU A 86 -13.83 2.87 4.57
CA LEU A 86 -14.28 1.48 4.78
C LEU A 86 -14.59 1.25 6.25
N MET A 87 -13.64 1.59 7.13
CA MET A 87 -13.79 1.49 8.59
C MET A 87 -15.03 2.26 9.06
N SER A 88 -15.20 3.51 8.62
CA SER A 88 -16.32 4.36 9.04
C SER A 88 -17.69 3.78 8.65
N LYS A 89 -17.75 3.00 7.56
CA LYS A 89 -18.95 2.34 7.05
C LYS A 89 -19.11 0.91 7.57
N GLY A 90 -18.17 0.40 8.36
CA GLY A 90 -18.17 -0.99 8.84
C GLY A 90 -17.91 -2.01 7.73
N GLN A 91 -17.23 -1.58 6.66
CA GLN A 91 -16.83 -2.45 5.55
C GLN A 91 -15.49 -3.12 5.86
N GLU A 92 -15.25 -4.25 5.19
CA GLU A 92 -14.02 -5.02 5.31
C GLU A 92 -12.82 -4.27 4.69
N ASN A 93 -11.61 -4.82 4.87
CA ASN A 93 -10.37 -4.37 4.22
C ASN A 93 -9.82 -3.00 4.66
N SER A 94 -10.19 -2.51 5.85
CA SER A 94 -9.42 -1.45 6.54
C SER A 94 -8.36 -2.07 7.45
N LEU A 95 -7.21 -1.41 7.57
CA LEU A 95 -6.04 -1.90 8.31
C LEU A 95 -5.23 -0.75 8.93
N ALA A 96 -4.39 -1.09 9.91
CA ALA A 96 -3.33 -0.22 10.40
C ALA A 96 -1.99 -0.71 9.85
N VAL A 97 -1.21 0.18 9.21
CA VAL A 97 0.02 -0.18 8.52
C VAL A 97 1.22 0.59 9.04
N ILE A 98 2.32 -0.13 9.20
CA ILE A 98 3.63 0.44 9.43
C ILE A 98 4.65 -0.32 8.58
N ALA A 99 5.52 0.43 7.92
CA ALA A 99 6.66 -0.08 7.19
C ALA A 99 7.92 0.64 7.69
N VAL A 100 8.99 -0.13 7.93
CA VAL A 100 10.24 0.38 8.50
C VAL A 100 11.40 -0.16 7.68
N ALA A 101 12.34 0.70 7.34
CA ALA A 101 13.58 0.34 6.65
C ALA A 101 14.78 1.09 7.21
N GLU A 102 15.98 0.67 6.82
CA GLU A 102 17.20 1.46 7.10
C GLU A 102 17.05 2.88 6.54
N ARG A 103 17.61 3.87 7.25
CA ARG A 103 17.59 5.29 6.86
C ARG A 103 17.97 5.49 5.38
N GLY A 104 17.16 6.24 4.65
CA GLY A 104 17.33 6.54 3.23
C GLY A 104 16.87 5.43 2.27
N SER A 105 16.27 4.35 2.77
CA SER A 105 15.85 3.21 1.93
C SER A 105 14.41 3.30 1.42
N LEU A 106 13.57 4.12 2.06
CA LEU A 106 12.22 4.36 1.60
C LEU A 106 12.23 5.53 0.61
N LEU A 107 11.50 5.37 -0.49
CA LEU A 107 11.30 6.45 -1.45
C LEU A 107 10.47 7.55 -0.79
N HIS A 108 11.02 8.76 -0.73
CA HIS A 108 10.27 9.94 -0.33
C HIS A 108 9.25 10.26 -1.41
N ALA A 109 7.98 9.96 -1.12
CA ALA A 109 6.88 10.15 -2.05
C ALA A 109 6.03 11.34 -1.60
N PRO A 110 5.88 12.40 -2.43
CA PRO A 110 4.93 13.46 -2.13
C PRO A 110 3.49 12.94 -2.14
N ASP A 111 2.58 13.66 -1.48
CA ASP A 111 1.15 13.35 -1.53
C ASP A 111 0.58 13.64 -2.93
N MET A 112 0.66 12.64 -3.80
CA MET A 112 0.17 12.68 -5.17
C MET A 112 -0.17 11.30 -5.70
N TYR A 113 -0.71 11.24 -6.90
CA TYR A 113 -0.98 9.99 -7.59
C TYR A 113 0.27 9.39 -8.26
N MET A 114 0.32 8.06 -8.27
CA MET A 114 1.37 7.23 -8.84
C MET A 114 0.74 6.09 -9.64
N LYS A 115 1.28 5.81 -10.84
CA LYS A 115 0.93 4.59 -11.59
C LYS A 115 1.61 3.40 -10.93
N LYS A 116 0.86 2.32 -10.75
CA LYS A 116 1.29 1.10 -10.06
C LYS A 116 0.99 -0.11 -10.94
N ILE A 117 1.94 -1.04 -11.01
CA ILE A 117 1.71 -2.40 -11.44
C ILE A 117 2.46 -3.37 -10.51
N ALA A 118 1.75 -4.37 -10.00
CA ALA A 118 2.29 -5.37 -9.08
C ALA A 118 1.98 -6.77 -9.57
N VAL A 119 2.94 -7.68 -9.40
CA VAL A 119 2.78 -9.10 -9.68
C VAL A 119 3.51 -9.94 -8.64
N GLY A 120 3.06 -11.19 -8.50
CA GLY A 120 3.69 -12.18 -7.65
C GLY A 120 5.09 -12.61 -8.12
N PRO A 121 5.81 -13.40 -7.29
CA PRO A 121 7.21 -13.74 -7.53
C PRO A 121 7.43 -14.55 -8.82
N LYS A 122 6.46 -15.38 -9.20
CA LYS A 122 6.50 -16.21 -10.42
C LYS A 122 6.53 -15.38 -11.71
N ALA A 123 6.06 -14.12 -11.67
CA ALA A 123 6.05 -13.20 -12.80
C ALA A 123 7.02 -12.01 -12.62
N LYS A 124 7.97 -12.08 -11.68
CA LYS A 124 8.95 -11.00 -11.49
C LYS A 124 9.77 -10.72 -12.75
N GLY A 125 9.93 -9.43 -13.05
CA GLY A 125 10.70 -8.98 -14.21
C GLY A 125 10.02 -9.24 -15.55
N ARG A 126 8.72 -9.57 -15.54
CA ARG A 126 7.91 -9.79 -16.75
C ARG A 126 6.98 -8.64 -17.08
N ILE A 127 6.87 -7.68 -16.17
CA ILE A 127 6.03 -6.49 -16.31
C ILE A 127 6.86 -5.27 -16.65
N ASP A 128 6.25 -4.35 -17.39
CA ASP A 128 6.78 -3.04 -17.74
C ASP A 128 5.62 -2.04 -17.73
N ILE A 129 5.76 -0.99 -16.92
CA ILE A 129 4.71 0.01 -16.69
C ILE A 129 4.47 0.93 -17.89
N GLU A 130 5.40 0.95 -18.85
CA GLU A 130 5.29 1.73 -20.09
C GLU A 130 4.57 0.95 -21.21
N LEU A 131 4.41 -0.37 -21.05
CA LEU A 131 3.65 -1.20 -21.99
C LEU A 131 2.15 -1.13 -21.72
N SER A 132 1.35 -1.54 -22.71
CA SER A 132 -0.10 -1.70 -22.52
C SER A 132 -0.41 -2.74 -21.45
N LEU A 133 -1.59 -2.64 -20.82
CA LEU A 133 -2.01 -3.67 -19.86
C LEU A 133 -2.16 -5.02 -20.56
N THR A 134 -2.63 -5.03 -21.80
CA THR A 134 -2.73 -6.24 -22.63
C THR A 134 -1.39 -6.95 -22.82
N GLU A 135 -0.30 -6.22 -23.06
CA GLU A 135 1.05 -6.81 -23.18
C GLU A 135 1.55 -7.36 -21.85
N ASN A 136 1.36 -6.61 -20.76
CA ASN A 136 1.68 -7.07 -19.42
C ASN A 136 0.91 -8.36 -19.05
N MET A 137 -0.39 -8.42 -19.33
CA MET A 137 -1.20 -9.62 -19.09
C MET A 137 -0.66 -10.84 -19.84
N LYS A 138 -0.27 -10.68 -21.12
CA LYS A 138 0.33 -11.79 -21.89
C LYS A 138 1.66 -12.27 -21.29
N ALA A 139 2.51 -11.34 -20.88
CA ALA A 139 3.80 -11.68 -20.27
C ALA A 139 3.62 -12.39 -18.92
N VAL A 140 2.68 -11.93 -18.11
CA VAL A 140 2.34 -12.55 -16.82
C VAL A 140 1.70 -13.93 -17.03
N ALA A 141 0.72 -14.07 -17.93
CA ALA A 141 0.10 -15.35 -18.28
C ALA A 141 1.15 -16.38 -18.68
N SER A 142 2.07 -16.00 -19.57
CA SER A 142 3.17 -16.86 -20.01
C SER A 142 4.09 -17.28 -18.86
N ALA A 143 4.41 -16.37 -17.94
CA ALA A 143 5.26 -16.66 -16.79
C ALA A 143 4.57 -17.59 -15.76
N LEU A 144 3.25 -17.48 -15.63
CA LEU A 144 2.45 -18.31 -14.74
C LEU A 144 2.03 -19.64 -15.38
N GLY A 145 2.23 -19.81 -16.69
CA GLY A 145 1.73 -20.97 -17.44
C GLY A 145 0.20 -21.02 -17.49
N LYS A 146 -0.46 -19.85 -17.44
CA LYS A 146 -1.92 -19.68 -17.47
C LYS A 146 -2.37 -19.20 -18.85
N ASP A 147 -3.63 -19.48 -19.20
CA ASP A 147 -4.30 -18.75 -20.27
C ASP A 147 -4.65 -17.33 -19.79
N ILE A 148 -4.76 -16.37 -20.70
CA ILE A 148 -5.14 -15.00 -20.34
C ILE A 148 -6.53 -14.93 -19.70
N ASN A 149 -7.44 -15.83 -20.08
CA ASN A 149 -8.79 -15.91 -19.53
C ASN A 149 -8.81 -16.38 -18.06
N ASP A 150 -7.74 -17.04 -17.62
CA ASP A 150 -7.60 -17.52 -16.23
C ASP A 150 -6.97 -16.48 -15.31
N LEU A 151 -6.37 -15.41 -15.88
CA LEU A 151 -5.79 -14.33 -15.09
C LEU A 151 -6.85 -13.53 -14.35
N THR A 152 -6.53 -13.15 -13.11
CA THR A 152 -7.31 -12.18 -12.34
C THR A 152 -6.54 -10.86 -12.21
N VAL A 153 -7.11 -9.78 -12.73
CA VAL A 153 -6.56 -8.42 -12.65
C VAL A 153 -7.38 -7.58 -11.67
N MET A 154 -6.71 -7.06 -10.65
CA MET A 154 -7.31 -6.23 -9.61
C MET A 154 -7.09 -4.74 -9.92
N ILE A 155 -8.19 -3.97 -9.95
CA ILE A 155 -8.20 -2.55 -10.33
C ILE A 155 -9.09 -1.78 -9.36
N GLN A 156 -8.65 -0.57 -8.97
CA GLN A 156 -9.48 0.28 -8.12
C GLN A 156 -10.69 0.80 -8.92
N ASP A 157 -11.89 0.69 -8.36
CA ASP A 157 -13.13 1.16 -8.98
C ASP A 157 -13.21 2.70 -8.97
N ARG A 158 -12.68 3.31 -10.03
CA ARG A 158 -12.64 4.76 -10.24
C ARG A 158 -12.82 5.05 -11.73
N PRO A 159 -13.49 6.17 -12.10
CA PRO A 159 -13.67 6.56 -13.50
C PRO A 159 -12.36 6.66 -14.29
N ARG A 160 -11.27 7.09 -13.62
CA ARG A 160 -9.92 7.17 -14.23
C ARG A 160 -9.34 5.82 -14.69
N HIS A 161 -9.95 4.70 -14.30
CA HIS A 161 -9.49 3.36 -14.65
C HIS A 161 -10.40 2.64 -15.67
N GLU A 162 -11.44 3.28 -16.20
CA GLU A 162 -12.35 2.65 -17.19
C GLU A 162 -11.58 2.08 -18.39
N GLY A 163 -10.55 2.78 -18.87
CA GLY A 163 -9.69 2.27 -19.95
C GLY A 163 -9.00 0.94 -19.61
N LEU A 164 -8.42 0.84 -18.41
CA LEU A 164 -7.77 -0.39 -17.94
C LEU A 164 -8.80 -1.52 -17.75
N MET A 165 -9.98 -1.23 -17.20
CA MET A 165 -11.05 -2.21 -17.04
C MET A 165 -11.51 -2.76 -18.40
N ASN A 166 -11.65 -1.89 -19.39
CA ASN A 166 -12.00 -2.28 -20.76
C ASN A 166 -10.93 -3.15 -21.41
N GLU A 167 -9.64 -2.86 -21.20
CA GLU A 167 -8.54 -3.72 -21.67
C GLU A 167 -8.61 -5.12 -21.05
N VAL A 168 -8.85 -5.23 -19.74
CA VAL A 168 -9.00 -6.53 -19.05
C VAL A 168 -10.16 -7.33 -19.65
N MET A 169 -11.34 -6.71 -19.76
CA MET A 169 -12.53 -7.37 -20.30
C MET A 169 -12.36 -7.77 -21.77
N ALA A 170 -11.74 -6.92 -22.59
CA ALA A 170 -11.48 -7.21 -24.00
C ALA A 170 -10.47 -8.34 -24.20
N ALA A 171 -9.51 -8.49 -23.29
CA ALA A 171 -8.54 -9.58 -23.30
C ALA A 171 -9.12 -10.92 -22.79
N GLY A 172 -10.29 -10.89 -22.15
CA GLY A 172 -10.96 -12.07 -21.59
C GLY A 172 -10.53 -12.45 -20.16
N ALA A 173 -9.62 -11.70 -19.56
CA ALA A 173 -9.19 -11.89 -18.18
C ALA A 173 -10.30 -11.51 -17.18
N ARG A 174 -10.23 -12.05 -15.95
CA ARG A 174 -11.17 -11.74 -14.87
C ARG A 174 -10.83 -10.40 -14.24
N LEU A 175 -11.79 -9.48 -14.20
CA LEU A 175 -11.68 -8.19 -13.52
C LEU A 175 -12.14 -8.32 -12.06
N LYS A 176 -11.30 -7.90 -11.11
CA LYS A 176 -11.63 -7.80 -9.68
C LYS A 176 -11.54 -6.35 -9.23
N LEU A 177 -12.66 -5.78 -8.81
CA LEU A 177 -12.74 -4.39 -8.37
C LEU A 177 -12.58 -4.27 -6.85
N PHE A 178 -11.95 -3.18 -6.42
CA PHE A 178 -11.89 -2.75 -5.02
C PHE A 178 -12.12 -1.24 -4.93
N SER A 179 -12.71 -0.75 -3.83
CA SER A 179 -13.00 0.69 -3.70
C SER A 179 -11.81 1.50 -3.17
N ASP A 180 -11.18 1.00 -2.11
CA ASP A 180 -10.11 1.65 -1.35
C ASP A 180 -9.07 0.62 -0.92
N VAL A 181 -7.90 1.09 -0.48
CA VAL A 181 -6.80 0.26 0.03
C VAL A 181 -6.13 -0.59 -1.06
N ASP A 182 -5.31 0.04 -1.89
CA ASP A 182 -4.55 -0.68 -2.92
C ASP A 182 -3.33 -1.44 -2.36
N ILE A 183 -2.94 -1.19 -1.10
CA ILE A 183 -1.88 -1.92 -0.39
C ILE A 183 -2.19 -3.41 -0.32
N THR A 184 -3.40 -3.79 0.10
CA THR A 184 -3.79 -5.20 0.22
C THR A 184 -3.96 -5.85 -1.16
N GLY A 185 -4.42 -5.08 -2.16
CA GLY A 185 -4.46 -5.53 -3.55
C GLY A 185 -3.06 -5.85 -4.09
N ALA A 186 -2.06 -5.02 -3.80
CA ALA A 186 -0.69 -5.24 -4.21
C ALA A 186 -0.08 -6.48 -3.52
N ILE A 187 -0.21 -6.54 -2.19
CA ILE A 187 0.26 -7.67 -1.38
C ILE A 187 -0.40 -8.98 -1.83
N GLY A 188 -1.68 -8.93 -2.18
CA GLY A 188 -2.44 -10.09 -2.64
C GLY A 188 -1.82 -10.79 -3.85
N THR A 189 -1.13 -10.05 -4.73
CA THR A 189 -0.43 -10.65 -5.89
C THR A 189 0.68 -11.62 -5.49
N ALA A 190 1.22 -11.51 -4.28
CA ALA A 190 2.32 -12.33 -3.78
C ALA A 190 1.86 -13.47 -2.85
N ILE A 191 0.56 -13.64 -2.64
CA ILE A 191 -0.03 -14.68 -1.77
C ILE A 191 -0.79 -15.66 -2.64
N ASP A 192 -0.30 -16.90 -2.77
CA ASP A 192 -0.84 -17.91 -3.69
C ASP A 192 -2.32 -18.25 -3.40
N GLU A 193 -2.79 -18.09 -2.15
CA GLU A 193 -4.18 -18.32 -1.74
C GLU A 193 -5.13 -17.18 -2.16
N ILE A 194 -4.61 -16.02 -2.53
CA ILE A 194 -5.41 -14.87 -2.98
C ILE A 194 -5.44 -14.90 -4.51
N ASP A 195 -6.64 -15.08 -5.08
CA ASP A 195 -6.86 -15.09 -6.53
C ASP A 195 -6.73 -13.68 -7.13
N VAL A 196 -5.49 -13.20 -7.24
CA VAL A 196 -5.07 -11.95 -7.86
C VAL A 196 -3.70 -12.17 -8.50
N ASP A 197 -3.61 -12.07 -9.83
CA ASP A 197 -2.34 -12.23 -10.55
C ASP A 197 -1.64 -10.88 -10.79
N ILE A 198 -2.43 -9.82 -11.01
CA ILE A 198 -1.93 -8.48 -11.32
C ILE A 198 -2.74 -7.45 -10.53
N LEU A 199 -2.08 -6.51 -9.85
CA LEU A 199 -2.67 -5.23 -9.48
C LEU A 199 -2.22 -4.19 -10.51
N VAL A 200 -3.13 -3.37 -11.04
CA VAL A 200 -2.77 -2.25 -11.92
C VAL A 200 -3.69 -1.05 -11.71
N GLY A 201 -3.12 0.15 -11.83
CA GLY A 201 -3.89 1.39 -11.83
C GLY A 201 -3.11 2.59 -11.31
N THR A 202 -3.84 3.63 -10.96
CA THR A 202 -3.32 4.88 -10.40
C THR A 202 -3.94 5.11 -9.02
N GLY A 203 -3.09 5.13 -8.00
CA GLY A 203 -3.44 5.33 -6.59
C GLY A 203 -2.44 6.27 -5.90
N GLY A 204 -2.57 6.49 -4.60
CA GLY A 204 -1.68 7.40 -3.88
C GLY A 204 -0.23 6.89 -3.84
N ALA A 205 0.73 7.80 -3.96
CA ALA A 205 2.14 7.45 -4.06
C ALA A 205 2.69 6.83 -2.77
N GLN A 206 2.23 7.34 -1.63
CA GLN A 206 2.62 6.88 -0.29
C GLN A 206 2.27 5.41 -0.07
N GLU A 207 1.05 5.01 -0.43
CA GLU A 207 0.59 3.62 -0.38
C GLU A 207 1.39 2.72 -1.33
N GLY A 208 1.85 3.27 -2.46
CA GLY A 208 2.75 2.57 -3.37
C GLY A 208 4.08 2.19 -2.71
N VAL A 209 4.67 3.09 -1.92
CA VAL A 209 5.93 2.83 -1.19
C VAL A 209 5.73 1.79 -0.09
N ILE A 210 4.61 1.86 0.64
CA ILE A 210 4.24 0.87 1.66
C ILE A 210 4.04 -0.51 1.03
N ALA A 211 3.27 -0.59 -0.07
CA ALA A 211 3.05 -1.82 -0.82
C ALA A 211 4.35 -2.41 -1.37
N ALA A 212 5.24 -1.58 -1.94
CA ALA A 212 6.55 -2.00 -2.41
C ALA A 212 7.41 -2.58 -1.29
N THR A 213 7.37 -1.96 -0.10
CA THR A 213 8.10 -2.44 1.08
C THR A 213 7.58 -3.80 1.53
N ALA A 214 6.27 -3.96 1.64
CA ALA A 214 5.65 -5.24 1.99
C ALA A 214 6.00 -6.33 0.97
N LEU A 215 5.89 -6.04 -0.33
CA LEU A 215 6.23 -6.98 -1.39
C LEU A 215 7.72 -7.37 -1.35
N LYS A 216 8.63 -6.43 -1.11
CA LYS A 216 10.07 -6.73 -0.95
C LYS A 216 10.33 -7.69 0.21
N CYS A 217 9.57 -7.59 1.31
CA CYS A 217 9.67 -8.47 2.48
C CYS A 217 9.06 -9.85 2.26
N LEU A 218 7.90 -9.93 1.59
CA LEU A 218 7.15 -11.18 1.44
C LEU A 218 7.86 -12.23 0.57
N ASN A 219 8.75 -11.79 -0.32
CA ASN A 219 9.76 -12.62 -0.97
C ASN A 219 10.78 -11.66 -1.62
N SER A 220 12.08 -11.89 -1.45
CA SER A 220 13.17 -11.13 -2.11
C SER A 220 13.04 -11.09 -3.65
N HIS A 221 12.14 -11.90 -4.20
CA HIS A 221 11.83 -12.06 -5.61
C HIS A 221 10.45 -11.51 -6.03
N ASN A 222 9.84 -10.57 -5.32
CA ASN A 222 8.63 -9.88 -5.81
C ASN A 222 8.97 -8.70 -6.73
N CYS A 223 8.03 -8.34 -7.63
CA CYS A 223 8.16 -7.23 -8.58
C CYS A 223 6.99 -6.27 -8.41
N PHE A 224 7.32 -5.08 -7.93
CA PHE A 224 6.43 -3.93 -7.87
C PHE A 224 7.10 -2.82 -8.68
N ILE A 225 6.45 -2.35 -9.72
CA ILE A 225 6.92 -1.21 -10.50
C ILE A 225 5.95 -0.07 -10.28
N CYS A 226 6.52 1.06 -9.87
CA CYS A 226 5.79 2.30 -9.72
C CYS A 226 6.44 3.39 -10.56
N HIS A 227 5.62 4.23 -11.18
CA HIS A 227 6.07 5.36 -11.97
C HIS A 227 5.29 6.62 -11.57
N PHE A 228 6.01 7.71 -11.34
CA PHE A 228 5.42 9.03 -11.16
C PHE A 228 5.16 9.63 -12.54
N PRO A 229 3.90 9.83 -12.95
CA PRO A 229 3.60 10.37 -14.29
C PRO A 229 4.11 11.80 -14.53
N TYR A 230 4.66 12.48 -13.51
CA TYR A 230 5.10 13.89 -13.57
C TYR A 230 6.55 14.13 -13.13
N CYS A 231 7.35 13.08 -12.90
CA CYS A 231 8.79 13.21 -12.68
C CYS A 231 9.52 12.64 -13.90
N SER A 232 9.63 13.46 -14.95
CA SER A 232 10.54 13.26 -16.08
C SER A 232 11.76 14.17 -15.92
#